data_AF-A0A7S2UNA2-F1
#
_entry.id   AF-A0A7S2UNA2-F1
#
_cell.length_a   1.000
_cell.length_b   1.000
_cell.length_c   1.000
_cell.angle_alpha   90.00
_cell.angle_beta   90.00
_cell.angle_gamma   90.00
#
_symmetry.space_group_name_H-M   'P 1'
#
loop_
_entity.id
_entity.type
_entity.pdbx_description
1 polymer ?
#
loop_
_entity_poly.entity_id
_entity_poly.type
_entity_poly.pdbx_seq_one_letter_code
_entity_poly.pdbx_strand_id
1 'polypeptide(L)'
;MSFGSKRTIVRVNDMIAQVKAATGETEMFYSKNSSEPLIDMVCRVSDGFEATQVTIRVQHDAEAAKIQALVNSLDMKETEHLTIIYAVPRSRYNDFVTDPVNPLLNQPALARRVTIYHVAIDDDEQ
;
A
#
# COMPACT_ATOMS: atom_id res chain seq x y z
N MET A 1 -19.53 -17.91 -8.07
CA MET A 1 -19.18 -17.03 -6.95
C MET A 1 -17.77 -17.40 -6.52
N SER A 2 -16.79 -16.52 -6.75
CA SER A 2 -15.46 -16.69 -6.14
C SER A 2 -15.58 -16.22 -4.70
N PHE A 3 -15.51 -17.14 -3.74
CA PHE A 3 -15.23 -16.74 -2.36
C PHE A 3 -13.85 -16.08 -2.37
N GLY A 4 -13.74 -14.88 -1.79
CA GLY A 4 -12.50 -14.10 -1.81
C GLY A 4 -11.30 -14.97 -1.45
N SER A 5 -10.26 -14.93 -2.29
CA SER A 5 -9.03 -15.68 -2.07
C SER A 5 -8.47 -15.32 -0.69
N LYS A 6 -8.28 -16.34 0.17
CA LYS A 6 -7.65 -16.13 1.48
C LYS A 6 -6.21 -15.67 1.27
N ARG A 7 -5.80 -14.62 2.00
CA ARG A 7 -4.41 -14.17 2.08
C ARG A 7 -3.84 -14.45 3.47
N THR A 8 -2.55 -14.76 3.54
CA THR A 8 -1.80 -14.96 4.77
C THR A 8 -0.85 -13.77 4.98
N ILE A 9 -0.85 -13.20 6.19
CA ILE A 9 0.13 -12.17 6.54
C ILE A 9 1.42 -12.87 7.00
N VAL A 10 2.52 -12.59 6.33
CA VAL A 10 3.85 -13.16 6.64
C VAL A 10 4.75 -12.04 7.16
N ARG A 11 5.21 -12.17 8.41
CA ARG A 11 6.09 -11.17 9.04
C ARG A 11 7.55 -11.39 8.63
N VAL A 12 8.18 -10.41 8.01
CA VAL A 12 9.52 -10.52 7.42
C VAL A 12 10.43 -9.35 7.79
N ASN A 13 11.75 -9.53 7.72
CA ASN A 13 12.70 -8.44 8.00
C ASN A 13 12.93 -7.53 6.78
N ASP A 14 12.75 -8.05 5.57
CA ASP A 14 12.86 -7.30 4.32
C ASP A 14 11.61 -7.59 3.50
N MET A 15 10.68 -6.65 3.53
CA MET A 15 9.38 -6.79 2.88
C MET A 15 9.50 -6.74 1.35
N ILE A 16 10.36 -5.87 0.84
CA ILE A 16 10.56 -5.65 -0.60
C ILE A 16 11.20 -6.88 -1.25
N ALA A 17 12.24 -7.45 -0.64
CA ALA A 17 12.87 -8.65 -1.16
C ALA A 17 11.90 -9.83 -1.24
N GLN A 18 11.03 -9.99 -0.24
CA GLN A 18 10.10 -11.12 -0.16
C GLN A 18 8.95 -10.97 -1.16
N VAL A 19 8.36 -9.79 -1.31
CA VAL A 19 7.28 -9.59 -2.29
C VAL A 19 7.77 -9.72 -3.73
N LYS A 20 9.03 -9.35 -4.02
CA LYS A 20 9.64 -9.58 -5.34
C LYS A 20 9.88 -11.06 -5.65
N ALA A 21 10.16 -11.87 -4.62
CA ALA A 21 10.38 -13.31 -4.76
C ALA A 21 9.07 -14.12 -4.80
N ALA A 22 7.95 -13.51 -4.38
CA ALA A 22 6.66 -14.17 -4.36
C ALA A 22 6.19 -14.55 -5.76
N THR A 23 5.73 -15.78 -5.92
CA THR A 23 5.23 -16.32 -7.19
C THR A 23 3.70 -16.38 -7.27
N GLY A 24 3.01 -15.98 -6.20
CA GLY A 24 1.54 -15.99 -6.11
C GLY A 24 0.98 -14.81 -5.31
N GLU A 25 -0.34 -14.77 -5.21
CA GLU A 25 -1.10 -13.62 -4.66
C GLU A 25 -1.74 -13.92 -3.29
N THR A 26 -1.28 -14.99 -2.65
CA THR A 26 -1.83 -15.48 -1.37
C THR A 26 -1.11 -14.92 -0.15
N GLU A 27 0.03 -14.25 -0.34
CA GLU A 27 0.86 -13.75 0.76
C GLU A 27 0.89 -12.23 0.76
N MET A 28 0.74 -11.67 1.96
CA MET A 28 0.93 -10.26 2.23
C MET A 28 2.07 -10.12 3.23
N PHE A 29 3.14 -9.45 2.82
CA PHE A 29 4.33 -9.32 3.63
C PHE A 29 4.21 -8.10 4.52
N TYR A 30 4.44 -8.27 5.82
CA TYR A 30 4.43 -7.21 6.83
C TYR A 30 5.82 -7.08 7.42
N SER A 31 6.38 -5.86 7.41
CA SER A 31 7.73 -5.64 7.91
C SER A 31 7.81 -5.81 9.43
N LYS A 32 8.87 -6.46 9.92
CA LYS A 32 9.25 -6.45 11.34
C LYS A 32 10.04 -5.20 11.71
N ASN A 33 10.51 -4.43 10.73
CA ASN A 33 11.23 -3.19 10.95
C ASN A 33 10.21 -2.06 11.14
N SER A 34 10.15 -1.49 12.34
CA SER A 34 9.26 -0.36 12.67
C SER A 34 9.64 0.95 11.98
N SER A 35 10.69 0.96 11.17
CA SER A 35 11.22 2.15 10.49
C SER A 35 10.69 2.35 9.08
N GLU A 36 9.90 1.41 8.54
CA GLU A 36 9.20 1.54 7.25
C GLU A 36 8.07 2.57 7.39
N PRO A 37 8.20 3.78 6.82
CA PRO A 37 7.33 4.89 7.20
C PRO A 37 6.14 5.07 6.25
N LEU A 38 6.12 4.40 5.09
CA LEU A 38 5.14 4.65 4.03
C LEU A 38 4.00 3.62 4.02
N ILE A 39 4.33 2.34 4.15
CA ILE A 39 3.39 1.22 4.05
C ILE A 39 3.71 0.17 5.12
N ASP A 40 2.67 -0.45 5.66
CA ASP A 40 2.77 -1.54 6.63
C ASP A 40 2.96 -2.88 5.93
N MET A 41 2.26 -3.05 4.79
CA MET A 41 2.12 -4.33 4.10
C MET A 41 2.20 -4.19 2.59
N VAL A 42 2.69 -5.22 1.91
CA VAL A 42 2.66 -5.31 0.44
C VAL A 42 2.40 -6.75 -0.01
N CYS A 43 1.64 -6.92 -1.08
CA CYS A 43 1.46 -8.20 -1.76
C CYS A 43 1.59 -8.07 -3.28
N ARG A 44 1.92 -9.18 -3.92
CA ARG A 44 1.87 -9.32 -5.37
C ARG A 44 0.42 -9.55 -5.80
N VAL A 45 0.02 -8.92 -6.89
CA VAL A 45 -1.27 -9.13 -7.57
C VAL A 45 -1.06 -9.27 -9.08
N SER A 46 -2.09 -9.71 -9.80
CA SER A 46 -1.98 -10.06 -11.22
C SER A 46 -1.43 -8.94 -12.11
N ASP A 47 -1.74 -7.68 -11.78
CA ASP A 47 -1.36 -6.48 -12.51
C ASP A 47 -0.21 -5.69 -11.85
N GLY A 48 0.42 -6.25 -10.80
CA GLY A 48 1.55 -5.62 -10.13
C GLY A 48 1.54 -5.83 -8.62
N PHE A 49 1.32 -4.76 -7.86
CA PHE A 49 1.42 -4.78 -6.41
C PHE A 49 0.29 -4.00 -5.73
N GLU A 50 -0.16 -4.51 -4.59
CA GLU A 50 -0.99 -3.77 -3.64
C GLU A 50 -0.16 -3.53 -2.38
N ALA A 51 -0.10 -2.27 -1.95
CA ALA A 51 0.53 -1.87 -0.71
C ALA A 51 -0.52 -1.23 0.21
N THR A 52 -0.51 -1.60 1.48
CA THR A 52 -1.48 -1.11 2.46
C THR A 52 -0.77 -0.43 3.61
N GLN A 53 -1.27 0.75 3.97
CA GLN A 53 -0.94 1.47 5.19
C GLN A 53 -2.20 1.51 6.06
N VAL A 54 -2.14 0.94 7.25
CA VAL A 54 -3.23 0.94 8.21
C VAL A 54 -2.92 1.96 9.30
N THR A 55 -3.75 2.99 9.44
CA THR A 55 -3.46 4.07 10.38
C THR A 55 -4.70 4.60 11.07
N ILE A 56 -4.53 4.98 12.34
CA ILE A 56 -5.54 5.73 13.11
C ILE A 56 -5.26 7.25 13.09
N ARG A 57 -4.16 7.68 12.46
CA ARG A 57 -3.81 9.09 12.32
C ARG A 57 -4.71 9.74 11.28
N VAL A 58 -4.97 11.02 11.46
CA VAL A 58 -5.71 11.86 10.48
C VAL A 58 -4.81 12.39 9.36
N GLN A 59 -3.49 12.23 9.48
CA GLN A 59 -2.54 12.66 8.46
C GLN A 59 -1.44 11.63 8.27
N HIS A 60 -1.08 11.36 7.02
CA HIS A 60 0.02 10.49 6.65
C HIS A 60 0.94 11.13 5.61
N ASP A 61 2.24 11.12 5.89
CA ASP A 61 3.24 11.61 4.94
C ASP A 61 3.34 10.65 3.75
N ALA A 62 3.05 11.17 2.57
CA ALA A 62 2.96 10.44 1.33
C ALA A 62 3.67 11.19 0.19
N GLU A 63 4.74 11.92 0.51
CA GLU A 63 5.51 12.67 -0.47
C GLU A 63 5.83 11.82 -1.71
N ALA A 64 5.72 12.44 -2.90
CA ALA A 64 5.96 11.76 -4.17
C ALA A 64 7.32 11.05 -4.24
N ALA A 65 8.35 11.59 -3.59
CA ALA A 65 9.68 10.98 -3.51
C ALA A 65 9.65 9.62 -2.80
N LYS A 66 8.86 9.47 -1.75
CA LYS A 66 8.72 8.19 -1.01
C LYS A 66 7.95 7.17 -1.83
N ILE A 67 6.89 7.60 -2.50
CA ILE A 67 6.13 6.74 -3.42
C ILE A 67 7.03 6.29 -4.58
N GLN A 68 7.82 7.19 -5.15
CA GLN A 68 8.78 6.87 -6.21
C GLN A 68 9.87 5.91 -5.70
N ALA A 69 10.36 6.10 -4.47
CA ALA A 69 11.32 5.18 -3.86
C ALA A 69 10.74 3.77 -3.70
N LEU A 70 9.47 3.67 -3.27
CA LEU A 70 8.76 2.38 -3.20
C LEU A 70 8.64 1.73 -4.58
N VAL A 71 8.16 2.46 -5.60
CA VAL A 71 8.08 1.98 -6.99
C VAL A 71 9.43 1.47 -7.50
N ASN A 72 10.51 2.20 -7.23
CA ASN A 72 11.86 1.81 -7.63
C ASN A 72 12.33 0.56 -6.90
N SER A 73 12.04 0.45 -5.60
CA SER A 73 12.42 -0.70 -4.77
C SER A 73 11.74 -1.99 -5.22
N LEU A 74 10.47 -1.89 -5.64
CA LEU A 74 9.68 -2.99 -6.17
C LEU A 74 10.14 -3.47 -7.54
N ASP A 75 10.96 -2.67 -8.26
CA ASP A 75 11.51 -3.02 -9.58
C ASP A 75 10.39 -3.40 -10.56
N MET A 76 9.34 -2.59 -10.54
CA MET A 76 8.12 -2.83 -11.30
C MET A 76 8.38 -2.77 -12.80
N LYS A 77 7.81 -3.72 -13.54
CA LYS A 77 7.80 -3.68 -15.01
C LYS A 77 6.95 -2.51 -15.52
N GLU A 78 7.14 -2.14 -16.80
CA GLU A 78 6.36 -1.05 -17.41
C GLU A 78 4.85 -1.31 -17.43
N THR A 79 4.45 -2.58 -17.53
CA THR A 79 3.05 -3.01 -17.53
C THR A 79 2.45 -3.19 -16.13
N GLU A 80 3.28 -3.08 -15.09
CA GLU A 80 2.85 -3.31 -13.71
C GLU A 80 2.42 -2.01 -13.04
N HIS A 81 1.40 -2.13 -12.20
CA HIS A 81 0.77 -1.05 -11.46
C HIS A 81 0.92 -1.24 -9.96
N LEU A 82 1.02 -0.14 -9.22
CA LEU A 82 1.05 -0.12 -7.76
C LEU A 82 -0.22 0.55 -7.23
N THR A 83 -0.99 -0.20 -6.47
CA THR A 83 -2.13 0.33 -5.73
C THR A 83 -1.73 0.55 -4.28
N ILE A 84 -1.78 1.79 -3.80
CA ILE A 84 -1.55 2.14 -2.40
C ILE A 84 -2.91 2.36 -1.72
N ILE A 85 -3.14 1.64 -0.64
CA ILE A 85 -4.38 1.68 0.14
C ILE A 85 -4.07 2.26 1.51
N TYR A 86 -4.61 3.45 1.81
CA TYR A 86 -4.64 4.00 3.16
C TYR A 86 -5.94 3.55 3.82
N ALA A 87 -5.83 2.55 4.69
CA ALA A 87 -6.95 1.99 5.41
C ALA A 87 -7.07 2.67 6.78
N VAL A 88 -8.18 3.35 7.02
CA VAL A 88 -8.38 4.26 8.16
C VAL A 88 -9.71 3.93 8.85
N PRO A 89 -9.80 3.89 10.19
CA PRO A 89 -11.07 3.70 10.88
C PRO A 89 -12.13 4.69 10.40
N ARG A 90 -13.37 4.23 10.23
CA ARG A 90 -14.49 5.04 9.75
C ARG A 90 -14.69 6.29 10.59
N SER A 91 -14.48 6.19 11.89
CA SER A 91 -14.50 7.30 12.86
C SER A 91 -13.49 8.43 12.59
N ARG A 92 -12.45 8.19 11.79
CA ARG A 92 -11.41 9.17 11.41
C ARG A 92 -11.38 9.48 9.92
N TYR A 93 -12.09 8.71 9.10
CA TYR A 93 -11.96 8.72 7.65
C TYR A 93 -12.19 10.10 7.01
N ASN A 94 -13.20 10.83 7.46
CA ASN A 94 -13.52 12.16 6.90
C ASN A 94 -12.46 13.22 7.21
N ASP A 95 -11.70 13.04 8.28
CA ASP A 95 -10.61 13.94 8.67
C ASP A 95 -9.27 13.50 8.06
N PHE A 96 -9.22 12.33 7.43
CA PHE A 96 -7.98 11.75 6.94
C PHE A 96 -7.50 12.40 5.64
N VAL A 97 -6.23 12.80 5.64
CA VAL A 97 -5.53 13.30 4.45
C VAL A 97 -4.14 12.71 4.32
N THR A 98 -3.66 12.60 3.08
CA THR A 98 -2.23 12.48 2.82
C THR A 98 -1.57 13.86 2.89
N ASP A 99 -0.27 13.88 3.16
CA ASP A 99 0.56 15.07 3.06
C ASP A 99 1.68 14.82 2.02
N PRO A 100 1.67 15.52 0.87
CA PRO A 100 0.66 16.51 0.46
C PRO A 100 -0.70 15.88 0.12
N VAL A 101 -1.75 16.71 0.13
CA VAL A 101 -3.09 16.30 -0.35
C VAL A 101 -2.99 16.05 -1.86
N ASN A 102 -3.23 14.80 -2.26
CA ASN A 102 -2.99 14.29 -3.63
C ASN A 102 -1.51 14.39 -4.06
N PRO A 103 -0.65 13.46 -3.59
CA PRO A 103 0.79 13.48 -3.88
C PRO A 103 1.15 13.23 -5.35
N LEU A 104 0.18 12.81 -6.17
CA LEU A 104 0.39 12.50 -7.58
C LEU A 104 0.02 13.66 -8.52
N LEU A 105 -0.60 14.74 -8.01
CA LEU A 105 -1.16 15.82 -8.84
C LEU A 105 -0.15 16.42 -9.84
N ASN A 106 1.08 16.65 -9.39
CA ASN A 106 2.15 17.24 -10.20
C ASN A 106 3.16 16.19 -10.71
N GLN A 107 2.78 14.91 -10.72
CA GLN A 107 3.67 13.77 -11.01
C GLN A 107 3.06 12.87 -12.10
N PRO A 108 2.89 13.36 -13.34
CA PRO A 108 2.15 12.64 -14.38
C PRO A 108 2.77 11.29 -14.76
N ALA A 109 4.10 11.14 -14.65
CA ALA A 109 4.76 9.85 -14.89
C ALA A 109 4.44 8.83 -13.78
N LEU A 110 4.42 9.28 -12.53
CA LEU A 110 4.11 8.42 -11.38
C LEU A 110 2.61 8.08 -11.34
N ALA A 111 1.75 9.05 -11.65
CA ALA A 111 0.29 8.89 -11.71
C ALA A 111 -0.19 7.86 -12.76
N ARG A 112 0.65 7.52 -13.75
CA ARG A 112 0.37 6.45 -14.72
C ARG A 112 0.59 5.04 -14.17
N ARG A 113 1.37 4.92 -13.08
CA ARG A 113 1.82 3.64 -12.51
C ARG A 113 1.33 3.41 -11.09
N VAL A 114 0.78 4.45 -10.46
CA VAL A 114 0.36 4.43 -9.07
C VAL A 114 -1.08 4.93 -8.96
N THR A 115 -1.89 4.18 -8.22
CA THR A 115 -3.21 4.64 -7.77
C THR A 115 -3.25 4.63 -6.25
N ILE A 116 -3.87 5.66 -5.68
CA ILE A 116 -4.04 5.79 -4.23
C ILE A 116 -5.52 5.72 -3.91
N TYR A 117 -5.88 4.83 -2.99
CA TYR A 117 -7.21 4.74 -2.39
C TYR A 117 -7.15 5.07 -0.92
N HIS A 118 -8.10 5.88 -0.45
CA HIS A 118 -8.42 5.95 0.97
C HIS A 118 -9.62 5.04 1.20
N VAL A 119 -9.52 4.15 2.17
CA VAL A 119 -10.57 3.15 2.48
C VAL A 119 -10.94 3.26 3.94
N ALA A 120 -12.24 3.38 4.22
CA ALA A 120 -12.77 3.33 5.57
C ALA A 120 -12.83 1.87 6.06
N ILE A 121 -12.25 1.60 7.23
CA ILE A 121 -12.41 0.34 7.95
C ILE A 121 -13.57 0.52 8.93
N ASP A 122 -14.54 -0.39 8.88
CA ASP A 122 -15.62 -0.41 9.86
C ASP A 122 -15.05 -0.86 11.22
N ASP A 123 -15.09 0.04 12.19
CA ASP A 123 -14.63 -0.16 13.57
C ASP A 123 -15.79 -0.50 14.53
N ASP A 124 -16.99 -0.75 14.00
CA ASP A 124 -18.13 -1.23 14.77
C ASP A 124 -17.85 -2.67 15.26
N GLU A 125 -17.66 -2.83 16.57
CA GLU A 125 -17.70 -4.13 17.24
C GLU A 125 -19.10 -4.74 17.03
N GLN A 126 -19.19 -5.79 16.20
CA GLN A 126 -20.38 -6.66 16.16
C GLN A 126 -20.36 -7.65 17.33
#